data_AF-A0A8S9MZ74-F1
#
_entry.id   AF-A0A8S9MZ74-F1
#
_cell.length_a   1.000
_cell.length_b   1.000
_cell.length_c   1.000
_cell.angle_alpha   90.00
_cell.angle_beta   90.00
_cell.angle_gamma   90.00
#
_symmetry.space_group_name_H-M   'P 1'
#
loop_
_entity.id
_entity.type
_entity.pdbx_description
1 polymer ?
#
loop_
_entity_poly.entity_id
_entity_poly.type
_entity_poly.pdbx_seq_one_letter_code
_entity_poly.pdbx_strand_id
1 'polypeptide(L)'
;MIGEKSGSGDGGENHDVYLRLPVTVLAAFCRVPEIASSVEMVSQIPLILEIMSKATNILEERYKLLYLVSTACEAGVMALINSGGLRVIAPQMSDLPDGNFFVPLLCIVSRFI
;
A
#
# COMPACT_ATOMS: atom_id res chain seq x y z
N MET A 1 40.46 27.45 11.64
CA MET A 1 40.10 26.03 11.91
C MET A 1 38.62 25.92 11.61
N ILE A 2 38.28 25.25 10.51
CA ILE A 2 36.92 25.16 9.96
C ILE A 2 36.43 23.73 10.13
N GLY A 3 35.16 23.58 10.48
CA GLY A 3 34.35 22.45 10.02
C GLY A 3 33.68 21.66 11.13
N GLU A 4 32.46 22.08 11.48
CA GLU A 4 31.47 21.30 12.21
C GLU A 4 31.33 19.89 11.60
N LYS A 5 31.56 18.86 12.42
CA LYS A 5 31.22 17.50 12.05
C LYS A 5 29.73 17.30 12.28
N SER A 6 28.97 17.47 11.20
CA SER A 6 27.55 17.12 11.12
C SER A 6 27.33 15.72 11.69
N GLY A 7 26.49 15.63 12.73
CA GLY A 7 25.94 14.38 13.21
C GLY A 7 25.08 13.81 12.08
N SER A 8 25.57 12.75 11.46
CA SER A 8 24.79 11.91 10.56
C SER A 8 23.77 11.17 11.43
N GLY A 9 22.60 11.79 11.60
CA GLY A 9 21.44 11.19 12.25
C GLY A 9 20.89 10.09 11.35
N ASP A 10 21.46 8.90 11.48
CA ASP A 10 20.92 7.66 10.96
C ASP A 10 19.69 7.27 11.79
N GLY A 11 18.54 7.82 11.39
CA GLY A 11 17.25 7.62 12.07
C GLY A 11 16.21 7.00 11.14
N GLY A 12 16.63 6.29 10.10
CA GLY A 12 15.76 5.76 9.04
C GLY A 12 15.31 4.30 9.23
N GLU A 13 15.94 3.56 10.13
CA GLU A 13 15.95 2.08 10.04
C GLU A 13 14.77 1.38 10.74
N ASN A 14 13.94 2.12 11.49
CA ASN A 14 12.98 1.49 12.41
C ASN A 14 11.56 2.05 12.30
N HIS A 15 11.17 2.66 11.18
CA HIS A 15 9.76 3.10 10.97
C HIS A 15 8.92 2.05 10.22
N ASP A 16 9.56 1.11 9.52
CA ASP A 16 8.89 0.09 8.72
C ASP A 16 8.34 -1.08 9.53
N VAL A 17 8.96 -1.43 10.66
CA VAL A 17 8.50 -2.53 11.53
C VAL A 17 7.21 -2.14 12.26
N TYR A 18 7.08 -0.88 12.69
CA TYR A 18 5.86 -0.38 13.34
C TYR A 18 4.68 -0.23 12.37
N LEU A 19 4.95 0.02 11.08
CA LEU A 19 3.89 0.11 10.05
C LEU A 19 3.49 -1.26 9.49
N ARG A 20 4.33 -2.28 9.63
CA ARG A 20 4.02 -3.64 9.16
C ARG A 20 2.90 -4.29 9.98
N LEU A 21 2.98 -4.20 11.30
CA LEU A 21 2.00 -4.82 12.21
C LEU A 21 0.55 -4.32 11.95
N PRO A 22 0.28 -3.00 11.89
CA PRO A 22 -1.05 -2.48 11.59
C PRO A 22 -1.57 -2.92 10.22
N VAL A 23 -0.72 -2.91 9.18
CA VAL A 23 -1.13 -3.31 7.82
C VAL A 23 -1.49 -4.80 7.76
N THR A 24 -0.71 -5.67 8.40
CA THR A 24 -1.02 -7.09 8.48
C THR A 24 -2.35 -7.34 9.20
N VAL A 25 -2.60 -6.62 10.30
CA VAL A 25 -3.86 -6.71 11.06
C VAL A 25 -5.04 -6.22 10.21
N LEU A 26 -4.91 -5.08 9.53
CA LEU A 26 -5.93 -4.57 8.62
C LEU A 26 -6.21 -5.54 7.47
N ALA A 27 -5.16 -6.14 6.89
CA ALA A 27 -5.29 -7.15 5.83
C ALA A 27 -5.99 -8.43 6.33
N ALA A 28 -5.80 -8.80 7.59
CA ALA A 28 -6.52 -9.91 8.20
C ALA A 28 -8.02 -9.59 8.37
N PHE A 29 -8.36 -8.38 8.80
CA PHE A 29 -9.75 -7.92 8.92
C PHE A 29 -10.44 -7.82 7.56
N CYS A 30 -9.74 -7.34 6.53
CA CYS A 30 -10.30 -7.20 5.18
C CYS A 30 -10.54 -8.55 4.47
N ARG A 31 -10.24 -9.70 5.10
CA ARG A 31 -10.76 -10.99 4.64
C ARG A 31 -12.27 -11.10 4.76
N VAL A 32 -12.89 -10.30 5.62
CA VAL A 32 -14.34 -10.18 5.77
C VAL A 32 -14.82 -9.08 4.80
N PRO A 33 -15.60 -9.42 3.75
CA PRO A 33 -16.01 -8.47 2.72
C PRO A 33 -16.73 -7.23 3.27
N GLU A 34 -17.56 -7.40 4.30
CA GLU A 34 -18.31 -6.32 4.95
C GLU A 34 -17.38 -5.29 5.61
N ILE A 35 -16.23 -5.75 6.13
CA ILE A 35 -15.21 -4.88 6.72
C ILE A 35 -14.39 -4.22 5.62
N ALA A 36 -13.99 -4.99 4.60
CA ALA A 36 -13.23 -4.48 3.46
C ALA A 36 -13.99 -3.42 2.65
N SER A 37 -15.32 -3.53 2.56
CA SER A 37 -16.18 -2.53 1.89
C SER A 37 -16.55 -1.34 2.77
N SER A 38 -16.07 -1.28 4.01
CA SER A 38 -16.41 -0.18 4.92
C SER A 38 -15.78 1.13 4.47
N VAL A 39 -16.48 2.24 4.77
CA VAL A 39 -15.99 3.60 4.50
C VAL A 39 -14.63 3.84 5.15
N GLU A 40 -14.41 3.27 6.35
CA GLU A 40 -13.14 3.34 7.05
C GLU A 40 -12.02 2.66 6.24
N MET A 41 -12.24 1.47 5.67
CA MET A 41 -11.18 0.81 4.89
C MET A 41 -10.90 1.53 3.55
N VAL A 42 -11.94 2.06 2.91
CA VAL A 42 -11.78 2.82 1.65
C VAL A 42 -11.02 4.13 1.90
N SER A 43 -11.26 4.82 3.01
CA SER A 43 -10.57 6.07 3.35
C SER A 43 -9.08 5.89 3.69
N GLN A 44 -8.66 4.66 4.04
CA GLN A 44 -7.27 4.34 4.32
C GLN A 44 -6.43 4.06 3.06
N ILE A 45 -7.05 3.88 1.89
CA ILE A 45 -6.35 3.60 0.62
C ILE A 45 -5.27 4.65 0.30
N PRO A 46 -5.54 5.97 0.35
CA PRO A 46 -4.53 6.98 0.06
C PRO A 46 -3.34 6.91 1.03
N LEU A 47 -3.58 6.62 2.30
CA LEU A 47 -2.54 6.48 3.32
C LEU A 47 -1.66 5.25 3.04
N ILE A 48 -2.26 4.12 2.68
CA ILE A 48 -1.54 2.89 2.32
C ILE A 48 -0.65 3.14 1.11
N LEU A 49 -1.15 3.83 0.09
CA LEU A 49 -0.36 4.21 -1.09
C LEU A 49 0.80 5.15 -0.74
N GLU A 50 0.57 6.12 0.15
CA GLU A 50 1.63 7.01 0.62
C GLU A 50 2.75 6.22 1.31
N ILE A 51 2.39 5.28 2.18
CA ILE A 51 3.35 4.37 2.82
C ILE A 51 4.09 3.55 1.77
N MET A 52 3.38 3.00 0.78
CA MET A 52 4.00 2.23 -0.31
C MET A 52 4.96 3.05 -1.16
N SER A 53 4.68 4.34 -1.39
CA SER A 53 5.56 5.24 -2.14
C SER A 53 6.86 5.59 -1.42
N LYS A 54 6.84 5.58 -0.08
CA LYS A 54 7.98 5.95 0.77
C LYS A 54 8.82 4.75 1.16
N ALA A 55 8.21 3.57 1.25
CA ALA A 55 8.85 2.37 1.72
C ALA A 55 9.58 1.64 0.58
N THR A 56 10.87 1.40 0.75
CA THR A 56 11.71 0.64 -0.20
C THR A 56 11.49 -0.87 -0.09
N ASN A 57 10.92 -1.34 1.03
CA ASN A 57 10.53 -2.73 1.23
C ASN A 57 9.11 -2.99 0.72
N ILE A 58 9.01 -3.67 -0.41
CA ILE A 58 7.75 -4.12 -1.00
C ILE A 58 7.14 -5.18 -0.07
N LEU A 59 6.14 -4.78 0.72
CA LEU A 59 5.39 -5.70 1.59
C LEU A 59 4.17 -6.25 0.83
N GLU A 60 4.16 -7.54 0.54
CA GLU A 60 3.03 -8.26 -0.08
C GLU A 60 1.69 -7.98 0.62
N GLU A 61 1.73 -7.79 1.94
CA GLU A 61 0.57 -7.51 2.78
C GLU A 61 -0.10 -6.16 2.46
N ARG A 62 0.66 -5.16 1.97
CA ARG A 62 0.12 -3.87 1.50
C ARG A 62 -0.70 -4.05 0.22
N TYR A 63 -0.19 -4.82 -0.74
CA TYR A 63 -0.93 -5.15 -1.98
C TYR A 63 -2.15 -6.02 -1.70
N LYS A 64 -2.03 -6.97 -0.77
CA LYS A 64 -3.14 -7.82 -0.35
C LYS A 64 -4.29 -7.01 0.24
N LEU A 65 -3.99 -6.01 1.08
CA LEU A 65 -5.00 -5.11 1.63
C LEU A 65 -5.72 -4.34 0.52
N LEU A 66 -4.97 -3.72 -0.41
CA LEU A 66 -5.55 -3.01 -1.55
C LEU A 66 -6.40 -3.93 -2.43
N TYR A 67 -5.95 -5.17 -2.66
CA TYR A 67 -6.69 -6.17 -3.43
C TYR A 67 -8.02 -6.53 -2.75
N LEU A 68 -8.01 -6.77 -1.44
CA LEU A 68 -9.20 -7.13 -0.68
C LEU A 68 -10.24 -6.01 -0.71
N VAL A 69 -9.83 -4.75 -0.47
CA VAL A 69 -10.74 -3.59 -0.50
C VAL A 69 -11.27 -3.33 -1.91
N SER A 70 -10.41 -3.43 -2.93
CA SER A 70 -10.79 -3.26 -4.35
C SER A 70 -11.72 -4.36 -4.85
N THR A 71 -11.60 -5.58 -4.32
CA THR A 71 -12.50 -6.70 -4.66
C THR A 71 -13.83 -6.60 -3.93
N ALA A 72 -13.83 -6.05 -2.71
CA ALA A 72 -15.02 -5.97 -1.87
C ALA A 72 -16.01 -4.87 -2.31
N CYS A 73 -15.54 -3.76 -2.90
CA CYS A 73 -16.43 -2.69 -3.34
C CYS A 73 -15.84 -1.82 -4.46
N GLU A 74 -16.73 -1.28 -5.31
CA GLU A 74 -16.37 -0.32 -6.37
C GLU A 74 -15.79 0.99 -5.81
N ALA A 75 -16.27 1.43 -4.64
CA ALA A 75 -15.74 2.61 -3.97
C ALA A 75 -14.25 2.45 -3.63
N GLY A 76 -13.80 1.24 -3.30
CA GLY A 76 -12.39 0.92 -3.08
C GLY A 76 -11.56 1.07 -4.35
N VAL A 77 -12.07 0.59 -5.48
CA VAL A 77 -11.41 0.76 -6.79
C VAL A 77 -11.32 2.22 -7.18
N MET A 78 -12.42 2.98 -7.05
CA MET A 78 -12.42 4.42 -7.34
C MET A 78 -11.48 5.20 -6.44
N ALA A 79 -11.44 4.88 -5.13
CA ALA A 79 -10.49 5.51 -4.22
C ALA A 79 -9.04 5.22 -4.62
N LEU A 80 -8.73 4.00 -5.06
CA LEU A 80 -7.39 3.63 -5.54
C LEU A 80 -7.01 4.38 -6.83
N ILE A 81 -7.94 4.54 -7.78
CA ILE A 81 -7.71 5.29 -9.01
C ILE A 81 -7.52 6.78 -8.71
N ASN A 82 -8.43 7.38 -7.93
CA ASN A 82 -8.44 8.81 -7.60
C ASN A 82 -7.22 9.24 -6.77
N SER A 83 -6.69 8.33 -5.94
CA SER A 83 -5.46 8.56 -5.17
C SER A 83 -4.18 8.35 -5.99
N GLY A 84 -4.30 7.99 -7.27
CA GLY A 84 -3.15 7.79 -8.15
C GLY A 84 -2.42 6.48 -7.88
N GLY A 85 -3.10 5.45 -7.35
CA GLY A 85 -2.50 4.17 -6.99
C GLY A 85 -1.70 3.52 -8.12
N LEU A 86 -2.16 3.64 -9.37
CA LEU A 86 -1.41 3.18 -10.54
C LEU A 86 -0.03 3.83 -10.68
N ARG A 87 0.14 5.11 -10.33
CA ARG A 87 1.44 5.81 -10.41
C ARG A 87 2.41 5.33 -9.34
N VAL A 88 1.91 4.87 -8.19
CA VAL A 88 2.72 4.31 -7.10
C VAL A 88 3.07 2.85 -7.39
N ILE A 89 2.12 2.10 -7.92
CA ILE A 89 2.23 0.67 -8.16
C ILE A 89 3.03 0.36 -9.44
N ALA A 90 2.89 1.16 -10.50
CA ALA A 90 3.53 0.92 -11.80
C ALA A 90 5.07 0.89 -11.78
N PRO A 91 5.78 1.81 -11.09
CA PRO A 91 7.23 1.76 -10.98
C PRO A 91 7.73 0.54 -10.21
N GLN A 92 6.95 0.07 -9.23
CA GLN A 92 7.29 -1.07 -8.37
C GLN A 92 7.10 -2.42 -9.07
N MET A 93 6.42 -2.46 -10.23
CA MET A 93 6.16 -3.69 -10.99
C MET A 93 7.43 -4.45 -11.37
N SER A 94 8.49 -3.73 -11.68
CA SER A 94 9.76 -4.32 -12.14
C SER A 94 10.55 -4.97 -10.99
N ASP A 95 10.30 -4.51 -9.76
CA ASP A 95 11.04 -4.89 -8.55
C ASP A 95 10.27 -5.90 -7.69
N LEU A 96 9.02 -6.19 -8.04
CA LEU A 96 8.18 -7.15 -7.34
C LEU A 96 8.54 -8.59 -7.76
N PRO A 97 8.86 -9.49 -6.82
CA PRO A 97 8.84 -10.92 -7.12
C PRO A 97 7.41 -11.28 -7.53
N ASP A 98 7.23 -12.04 -8.61
CA ASP A 98 5.93 -12.42 -9.22
C ASP A 98 4.83 -12.61 -8.16
N GLY A 99 4.13 -11.52 -7.86
CA GLY A 99 3.37 -11.39 -6.63
C GLY A 99 1.95 -11.86 -6.82
N ASN A 100 1.50 -12.81 -5.98
CA ASN A 100 0.21 -13.49 -6.10
C ASN A 100 -1.02 -12.56 -6.09
N PHE A 101 -0.91 -11.35 -5.55
CA PHE A 101 -2.01 -10.37 -5.46
C PHE A 101 -1.89 -9.21 -6.44
N PHE A 102 -0.73 -9.04 -7.07
CA PHE A 102 -0.43 -7.89 -7.92
C PHE A 102 -1.20 -7.92 -9.26
N VAL A 103 -1.06 -9.02 -10.02
CA VAL A 103 -1.74 -9.20 -11.31
C VAL A 103 -3.27 -9.13 -11.16
N PRO A 104 -3.88 -9.80 -10.17
CA PRO A 104 -5.32 -9.67 -9.92
C PRO A 104 -5.76 -8.23 -9.62
N LEU A 105 -4.99 -7.49 -8.80
CA LEU A 105 -5.29 -6.10 -8.47
C LEU A 105 -5.24 -5.21 -9.72
N LEU A 106 -4.20 -5.36 -10.55
CA LEU A 106 -4.09 -4.61 -11.80
C LEU A 106 -5.26 -4.91 -12.74
N CYS A 107 -5.60 -6.20 -12.90
CA CYS A 107 -6.76 -6.61 -13.71
C CYS A 107 -8.07 -6.02 -13.19
N ILE A 108 -8.27 -5.93 -11.88
CA ILE A 108 -9.46 -5.29 -11.29
C ILE A 108 -9.50 -3.82 -11.68
N VAL A 109 -8.40 -3.08 -11.46
CA VAL A 109 -8.36 -1.64 -11.72
C VAL A 109 -8.52 -1.32 -13.21
N SER A 110 -7.93 -2.13 -14.10
CA SER A 110 -8.08 -1.97 -15.56
C SER A 110 -9.52 -2.16 -16.06
N ARG A 111 -10.43 -2.74 -15.28
CA ARG A 111 -11.85 -2.84 -15.67
C ARG A 111 -12.64 -1.56 -15.43
N PHE A 112 -12.05 -0.58 -14.75
CA PHE A 112 -12.69 0.70 -14.38
C PHE A 112 -12.06 1.91 -15.07
N ILE A 113 -11.15 1.69 -16.02
CA ILE A 113 -10.48 2.69 -16.87
C ILE A 113 -10.87 2.43 -18.32
#